data_AF-A0A2H4FGC3-F1
#
_entry.id   AF-A0A2H4FGC3-F1
#
_cell.length_a   1.000
_cell.length_b   1.000
_cell.length_c   1.000
_cell.angle_alpha   90.00
_cell.angle_beta   90.00
_cell.angle_gamma   90.00
#
_symmetry.space_group_name_H-M   'P 1'
#
loop_
_entity.id
_entity.type
_entity.pdbx_description
1 polymer ?
#
loop_
_entity_poly.entity_id
_entity_poly.type
_entity_poly.pdbx_seq_one_letter_code
_entity_poly.pdbx_strand_id
1 'polypeptide(L)'
;MFLPKELCPVPFDQQPLNEYIALKKSCFFAWSMLEINKYLSIVFFIFLSLCIFFSPLIWFILYQKNNLLYIILYDTLVTNCVLVLIFTRLYLGFSYVTKRLVSATVFYEESGWYDGQIWIKTIESLTKDRLIGLYEVSPLINRVKYSLLFFITSFLVESFSIYLL
;
A
#
# COMPACT_ATOMS: atom_id res chain seq x y z
N MET A 1 11.27 19.14 -12.31
CA MET A 1 11.50 20.58 -12.49
C MET A 1 11.73 21.16 -11.11
N PHE A 2 12.90 21.72 -10.83
CA PHE A 2 13.19 22.35 -9.55
C PHE A 2 12.45 23.68 -9.48
N LEU A 3 11.58 23.86 -8.48
CA LEU A 3 11.07 25.18 -8.15
C LEU A 3 12.23 25.96 -7.52
N PRO A 4 12.51 27.21 -7.94
CA PRO A 4 13.49 28.05 -7.25
C PRO A 4 13.09 28.18 -5.77
N LYS A 5 14.09 28.22 -4.88
CA LYS A 5 13.90 28.29 -3.41
C LYS A 5 13.00 29.44 -2.96
N GLU A 6 12.93 30.51 -3.76
CA GLU A 6 12.05 31.67 -3.51
C GLU A 6 10.55 31.33 -3.60
N LEU A 7 10.17 30.30 -4.37
CA LEU A 7 8.77 29.89 -4.53
C LEU A 7 8.34 28.78 -3.56
N CYS A 8 9.27 27.92 -3.14
CA CYS A 8 9.00 26.82 -2.22
C CYS A 8 10.25 26.51 -1.39
N PRO A 9 10.22 26.74 -0.06
CA PRO A 9 11.35 26.45 0.82
C PRO A 9 11.50 24.96 1.13
N VAL A 10 10.45 24.16 0.89
CA VAL A 10 10.45 22.71 1.15
C VAL A 10 11.49 22.00 0.28
N PRO A 11 12.44 21.24 0.88
CA PRO A 11 13.41 20.45 0.16
C PRO A 11 12.75 19.53 -0.88
N PHE A 12 13.40 19.35 -2.03
CA PHE A 12 12.83 18.65 -3.17
C PHE A 12 12.22 17.29 -2.79
N ASP A 13 12.93 16.45 -2.05
CA ASP A 13 12.46 15.11 -1.70
C ASP A 13 11.29 15.09 -0.71
N GLN A 14 11.12 16.15 0.08
CA GLN A 14 10.04 16.30 1.06
C GLN A 14 8.79 16.95 0.48
N GLN A 15 8.83 17.37 -0.79
CA GLN A 15 7.67 17.93 -1.48
C GLN A 15 6.63 16.83 -1.75
N PRO A 16 5.35 17.03 -1.42
CA PRO A 16 4.31 15.99 -1.54
C PRO A 16 4.22 15.35 -2.94
N LEU A 17 4.41 16.14 -3.99
CA LEU A 17 4.43 15.65 -5.36
C LEU A 17 5.61 14.70 -5.63
N ASN A 18 6.79 15.01 -5.10
CA ASN A 18 7.98 14.20 -5.31
C ASN A 18 7.91 12.90 -4.49
N GLU A 19 7.33 12.94 -3.29
CA GLU A 19 7.03 11.73 -2.52
C GLU A 19 6.06 10.80 -3.26
N TYR A 20 5.02 11.35 -3.88
CA TYR A 20 4.13 10.60 -4.75
C TYR A 20 4.88 9.95 -5.93
N ILE A 21 5.73 10.71 -6.62
CA ILE A 21 6.53 10.20 -7.73
C ILE A 21 7.51 9.11 -7.26
N ALA A 22 8.10 9.27 -6.07
CA ALA A 22 8.98 8.28 -5.46
C ALA A 22 8.23 6.98 -5.16
N LEU A 23 7.03 7.06 -4.57
CA LEU A 23 6.17 5.89 -4.39
C LEU A 23 5.84 5.24 -5.74
N LYS A 24 5.42 6.02 -6.74
CA LYS A 24 5.10 5.50 -8.07
C LYS A 24 6.27 4.74 -8.73
N LYS A 25 7.51 5.17 -8.49
CA LYS A 25 8.73 4.51 -8.98
C LYS A 25 9.12 3.27 -8.19
N SER A 26 8.71 3.16 -6.93
CA SER A 26 9.04 2.01 -6.10
C SER A 26 8.34 0.75 -6.61
N CYS A 27 9.10 -0.34 -6.77
CA CYS A 27 8.60 -1.61 -7.29
C CYS A 27 7.34 -2.08 -6.55
N PHE A 28 7.35 -1.96 -5.22
CA PHE A 28 6.27 -2.41 -4.36
C PHE A 28 4.97 -1.60 -4.51
N PHE A 29 5.01 -0.33 -4.91
CA PHE A 29 3.78 0.44 -5.12
C PHE A 29 3.38 0.50 -6.60
N ALA A 30 4.33 0.28 -7.51
CA ALA A 30 4.11 0.40 -8.95
C ALA A 30 3.01 -0.53 -9.49
N TRP A 31 2.88 -1.76 -8.98
CA TRP A 31 1.85 -2.68 -9.48
C TRP A 31 0.42 -2.26 -9.17
N SER A 32 0.19 -1.46 -8.12
CA SER A 32 -1.13 -0.90 -7.81
C SER A 32 -1.62 0.12 -8.86
N MET A 33 -0.69 0.69 -9.63
CA MET A 33 -0.94 1.71 -10.67
C MET A 33 -1.35 1.10 -12.01
N LEU A 34 -1.23 -0.21 -12.19
CA LEU A 34 -1.49 -0.87 -13.45
C LEU A 34 -3.00 -0.87 -13.78
N GLU A 35 -3.31 -1.20 -15.03
CA GLU A 35 -4.68 -1.50 -15.44
C GLU A 35 -5.25 -2.63 -14.60
N ILE A 36 -6.57 -2.61 -14.38
CA ILE A 36 -7.23 -3.52 -13.43
C ILE A 36 -6.93 -5.00 -13.71
N ASN A 37 -6.89 -5.41 -14.98
CA ASN A 37 -6.60 -6.79 -15.36
C ASN A 37 -5.17 -7.21 -14.99
N LYS A 38 -4.18 -6.34 -15.24
CA LYS A 38 -2.78 -6.60 -14.90
C LYS A 38 -2.58 -6.58 -13.38
N TYR A 39 -3.25 -5.66 -12.68
CA TYR A 39 -3.26 -5.61 -11.23
C TYR A 39 -3.78 -6.92 -10.63
N LEU A 40 -4.94 -7.39 -11.06
CA LEU A 40 -5.52 -8.65 -10.59
C LEU A 40 -4.61 -9.85 -10.90
N SER A 41 -4.03 -9.87 -12.10
CA SER A 41 -3.07 -10.91 -12.50
C SER A 41 -1.86 -10.95 -11.56
N ILE A 42 -1.25 -9.80 -11.25
CA ILE A 42 -0.11 -9.73 -10.33
C ILE A 42 -0.50 -10.16 -8.91
N VAL A 43 -1.64 -9.69 -8.40
CA VAL A 43 -2.13 -10.11 -7.07
C VAL A 43 -2.31 -11.62 -7.01
N PHE A 44 -2.88 -12.22 -8.05
CA PHE A 44 -3.05 -13.66 -8.16
C PHE A 44 -1.69 -14.40 -8.21
N PHE A 45 -0.72 -13.90 -8.97
CA PHE A 45 0.63 -14.49 -9.00
C PHE A 45 1.35 -14.37 -7.64
N ILE A 46 1.21 -13.24 -6.94
CA ILE A 46 1.75 -13.08 -5.58
C ILE A 46 1.09 -14.09 -4.65
N PHE A 47 -0.24 -14.23 -4.70
CA PHE A 47 -0.97 -15.21 -3.89
C PHE A 47 -0.46 -16.64 -4.14
N LEU A 48 -0.40 -17.08 -5.41
CA LEU A 48 0.11 -18.41 -5.75
C LEU A 48 1.56 -18.63 -5.30
N SER A 49 2.42 -17.62 -5.51
CA SER A 49 3.82 -17.69 -5.07
C SER A 49 3.95 -17.84 -3.56
N LEU A 50 3.09 -17.16 -2.79
CA LEU A 50 3.09 -17.28 -1.33
C LEU A 50 2.57 -18.66 -0.89
N CYS A 51 1.50 -19.19 -1.51
CA CYS A 51 1.01 -20.54 -1.19
C CYS A 51 2.09 -21.60 -1.44
N ILE A 52 2.76 -21.54 -2.60
CA ILE A 52 3.85 -22.48 -2.91
C ILE A 52 4.98 -22.35 -1.87
N PHE A 53 5.31 -21.13 -1.47
CA PHE A 53 6.38 -20.86 -0.50
C PHE A 53 6.06 -21.40 0.91
N PHE A 54 4.81 -21.26 1.39
CA PHE A 54 4.41 -21.74 2.71
C PHE A 54 4.02 -23.21 2.75
N SER A 55 3.61 -23.80 1.62
CA SER A 55 3.15 -25.20 1.55
C SER A 55 4.06 -26.25 2.21
N PRO A 56 5.41 -26.27 2.06
CA PRO A 56 6.24 -27.27 2.72
C PRO A 56 6.25 -27.12 4.24
N LEU A 57 6.20 -25.88 4.74
CA LEU A 57 6.17 -25.59 6.17
C LEU A 57 4.85 -26.09 6.78
N ILE A 58 3.73 -25.79 6.14
CA ILE A 58 2.40 -26.20 6.61
C ILE A 58 2.25 -27.72 6.55
N TRP A 59 2.73 -28.35 5.49
CA TRP A 59 2.75 -29.81 5.37
C TRP A 59 3.52 -30.46 6.51
N PHE A 60 4.69 -29.92 6.86
CA PHE A 60 5.50 -30.42 7.96
C PHE A 60 4.79 -30.28 9.32
N ILE A 61 4.19 -29.12 9.59
CA ILE A 61 3.47 -28.86 10.85
C ILE A 61 2.24 -29.75 11.01
N LEU A 62 1.50 -29.99 9.92
CA LEU A 62 0.22 -30.70 9.95
C LEU A 62 0.31 -32.17 9.52
N TYR A 63 1.52 -32.73 9.43
CA TYR A 63 1.78 -34.10 8.96
C TYR A 63 0.86 -35.13 9.64
N GLN A 64 0.59 -34.97 10.94
CA GLN A 64 -0.21 -35.91 11.72
C GLN A 64 -1.72 -35.85 11.45
N LYS A 65 -2.26 -34.72 10.95
CA LYS A 65 -3.70 -34.60 10.63
C LYS A 65 -4.08 -35.28 9.30
N ASN A 66 -3.10 -35.58 8.43
CA ASN A 66 -3.20 -36.30 7.15
C ASN A 66 -4.46 -36.02 6.30
N ASN A 67 -5.00 -34.80 6.37
CA ASN A 67 -6.17 -34.38 5.62
C ASN A 67 -5.79 -33.15 4.78
N LEU A 68 -5.82 -33.34 3.46
CA LEU A 68 -5.44 -32.33 2.47
C LEU A 68 -6.25 -31.04 2.62
N LEU A 69 -7.53 -31.12 3.02
CA LEU A 69 -8.37 -29.93 3.20
C LEU A 69 -7.84 -29.01 4.29
N TYR A 70 -7.40 -29.55 5.44
CA TYR A 70 -6.81 -28.73 6.49
C TYR A 70 -5.49 -28.11 6.04
N ILE A 71 -4.64 -28.86 5.33
CA ILE A 71 -3.36 -28.34 4.84
C ILE A 71 -3.60 -27.13 3.92
N ILE A 72 -4.55 -27.24 2.98
CA ILE A 72 -4.92 -26.14 2.08
C ILE A 72 -5.47 -24.95 2.87
N LEU A 73 -6.41 -25.17 3.80
CA LEU A 73 -7.02 -24.10 4.58
C LEU A 73 -6.01 -23.35 5.46
N TYR A 74 -5.08 -24.05 6.11
CA TYR A 74 -4.04 -23.40 6.91
C TYR A 74 -3.02 -22.66 6.03
N ASP A 75 -2.68 -23.21 4.86
CA ASP A 75 -1.81 -22.53 3.89
C ASP A 75 -2.43 -21.24 3.37
N THR A 76 -3.70 -21.27 2.95
CA THR A 76 -4.42 -20.07 2.51
C THR A 76 -4.62 -19.05 3.64
N LEU A 77 -4.80 -19.51 4.87
CA LEU A 77 -4.93 -18.61 6.03
C LEU A 77 -3.63 -17.83 6.28
N VAL A 78 -2.49 -18.51 6.22
CA VAL A 78 -1.17 -17.87 6.39
C VAL A 78 -0.89 -16.90 5.23
N THR A 79 -1.20 -17.29 3.99
CA THR A 79 -0.97 -16.42 2.82
C THR A 79 -1.87 -15.19 2.85
N ASN A 80 -3.14 -15.34 3.24
CA ASN A 80 -4.07 -14.22 3.46
C ASN A 80 -3.54 -13.27 4.53
N CYS A 81 -3.01 -13.78 5.65
CA CYS A 81 -2.41 -12.96 6.70
C CYS A 81 -1.26 -12.08 6.15
N VAL A 82 -0.35 -12.66 5.36
CA VAL A 82 0.74 -11.93 4.71
C VAL A 82 0.21 -10.88 3.72
N LEU A 83 -0.81 -11.21 2.93
CA LEU A 83 -1.42 -10.28 2.00
C LEU A 83 -2.11 -9.11 2.70
N VAL A 84 -2.77 -9.33 3.84
CA VAL A 84 -3.31 -8.25 4.68
C VAL A 84 -2.20 -7.28 5.09
N LEU A 85 -1.02 -7.78 5.51
CA LEU A 85 0.13 -6.93 5.85
C LEU A 85 0.67 -6.14 4.64
N ILE A 86 0.73 -6.77 3.47
CA ILE A 86 1.13 -6.11 2.21
C ILE A 86 0.16 -4.98 1.87
N PHE A 87 -1.15 -5.25 1.88
CA PHE A 87 -2.16 -4.26 1.51
C PHE A 87 -2.33 -3.14 2.53
N THR A 88 -2.14 -3.42 3.83
CA THR A 88 -2.09 -2.36 4.85
C THR A 88 -0.90 -1.41 4.61
N ARG A 89 0.29 -1.93 4.28
CA ARG A 89 1.46 -1.10 3.94
C ARG A 89 1.19 -0.19 2.74
N LEU A 90 0.57 -0.72 1.69
CA LEU A 90 0.18 0.05 0.51
C LEU A 90 -0.85 1.12 0.84
N TYR A 91 -1.88 0.75 1.59
CA TYR A 91 -2.96 1.65 1.98
C TYR A 91 -2.42 2.82 2.79
N LEU A 92 -1.55 2.55 3.77
CA LEU A 92 -0.90 3.58 4.58
C LEU A 92 0.01 4.49 3.75
N GLY A 93 0.79 3.93 2.82
CA GLY A 93 1.69 4.73 1.96
C GLY A 93 0.92 5.71 1.08
N PHE A 94 -0.13 5.25 0.39
CA PHE A 94 -0.95 6.15 -0.43
C PHE A 94 -1.79 7.13 0.41
N SER A 95 -2.32 6.70 1.55
CA SER A 95 -3.07 7.58 2.46
C SER A 95 -2.20 8.69 3.03
N TYR A 96 -0.94 8.40 3.35
CA TYR A 96 0.02 9.39 3.81
C TYR A 96 0.29 10.46 2.74
N VAL A 97 0.62 10.05 1.51
CA VAL A 97 0.93 10.98 0.43
C VAL A 97 -0.28 11.80 0.02
N THR A 98 -1.47 11.21 -0.05
CA THR A 98 -2.70 11.97 -0.35
C THR A 98 -3.02 13.01 0.70
N LYS A 99 -2.86 12.68 1.98
CA LYS A 99 -3.02 13.64 3.06
C LYS A 99 -2.10 14.85 2.87
N ARG A 100 -0.84 14.62 2.47
CA ARG A 100 0.14 15.70 2.22
C ARG A 100 -0.07 16.46 0.91
N LEU A 101 -0.64 15.83 -0.11
CA LEU A 101 -1.04 16.51 -1.35
C LEU A 101 -2.19 17.49 -1.07
N VAL A 102 -3.24 17.02 -0.38
CA VAL A 102 -4.47 17.79 -0.16
C VAL A 102 -4.32 18.87 0.94
N SER A 103 -3.36 18.70 1.86
CA SER A 103 -3.12 19.64 2.96
C SER A 103 -2.63 21.01 2.45
N ALA A 104 -3.16 22.06 3.05
CA ALA A 104 -2.72 23.44 2.81
C ALA A 104 -1.35 23.74 3.42
N THR A 105 -0.92 22.94 4.39
CA THR A 105 0.38 23.06 5.05
C THR A 105 1.24 21.83 4.82
N VAL A 106 2.55 22.03 4.80
CA VAL A 106 3.56 20.98 4.66
C VAL A 106 4.61 21.20 5.74
N PHE A 107 4.74 20.24 6.65
CA PHE A 107 5.89 20.17 7.53
C PHE A 107 7.11 19.70 6.75
N TYR A 108 8.25 20.33 6.98
CA TYR A 108 9.52 19.98 6.36
C TYR A 108 10.69 20.30 7.28
N GLU A 109 11.81 19.61 7.06
CA GLU A 109 13.04 19.77 7.83
C GLU A 109 14.16 20.19 6.87
N GLU A 110 14.79 21.34 7.15
CA GLU A 110 15.98 21.77 6.43
C GLU A 110 17.21 21.06 7.00
N SER A 111 18.20 20.76 6.17
CA SER A 111 19.45 20.13 6.62
C SER A 111 20.15 20.99 7.67
N GLY A 112 20.15 20.58 8.94
CA GLY A 112 20.75 21.32 10.05
C GLY A 112 20.32 20.81 11.43
N TRP A 113 20.69 21.55 12.47
CA TRP A 113 20.28 21.33 13.88
C TRP A 113 18.99 22.08 14.25
N TYR A 114 18.30 22.66 13.27
CA TYR A 114 17.10 23.47 13.50
C TYR A 114 15.84 22.59 13.48
N ASP A 115 14.88 22.94 14.33
CA ASP A 115 13.57 22.30 14.34
C ASP A 115 12.88 22.40 12.97
N GLY A 116 12.02 21.43 12.67
CA GLY A 116 11.26 21.44 11.43
C GLY A 116 10.29 22.63 11.34
N GLN A 117 10.07 23.09 10.12
CA GLN A 117 9.24 24.25 9.80
C GLN A 117 7.95 23.83 9.10
N ILE A 118 6.94 24.72 9.13
CA ILE A 118 5.67 24.51 8.44
C ILE A 118 5.58 25.53 7.31
N TRP A 119 5.47 25.06 6.08
CA TRP A 119 5.20 25.89 4.91
C TRP A 119 3.72 25.87 4.56
N ILE A 120 3.15 27.03 4.24
CA ILE A 120 1.79 27.18 3.73
C ILE A 120 1.86 27.22 2.21
N LYS A 121 1.15 26.30 1.55
CA LYS A 121 1.12 26.19 0.09
C LYS A 121 0.49 27.44 -0.53
N THR A 122 1.08 27.92 -1.61
CA THR A 122 0.42 28.90 -2.49
C THR A 122 -0.85 28.30 -3.09
N ILE A 123 -1.80 29.16 -3.47
CA ILE A 123 -3.07 28.71 -4.08
C ILE A 123 -2.82 27.84 -5.31
N GLU A 124 -1.87 28.23 -6.16
CA GLU A 124 -1.49 27.50 -7.37
C GLU A 124 -0.91 26.10 -7.08
N SER A 125 -0.03 25.97 -6.08
CA SER A 125 0.56 24.67 -5.72
C SER A 125 -0.48 23.76 -5.05
N LEU A 126 -1.34 24.32 -4.19
CA LEU A 126 -2.40 23.58 -3.53
C LEU A 126 -3.46 23.07 -4.50
N THR A 127 -3.88 23.88 -5.48
CA THR A 127 -4.87 23.46 -6.48
C THR A 127 -4.31 22.32 -7.34
N LYS A 128 -3.05 22.44 -7.80
CA LYS A 128 -2.36 21.37 -8.53
C LYS A 128 -2.29 20.08 -7.73
N ASP A 129 -1.82 20.13 -6.49
CA ASP A 129 -1.68 18.93 -5.65
C ASP A 129 -3.03 18.28 -5.35
N ARG A 130 -4.09 19.07 -5.16
CA ARG A 130 -5.45 18.55 -4.96
C ARG A 130 -6.00 17.85 -6.19
N LEU A 131 -5.77 18.39 -7.39
CA LEU A 131 -6.17 17.72 -8.63
C LEU A 131 -5.49 16.35 -8.76
N ILE A 132 -4.19 16.27 -8.48
CA ILE A 132 -3.45 15.00 -8.50
C ILE A 132 -3.98 14.04 -7.42
N GLY A 133 -4.16 14.53 -6.19
CA GLY A 133 -4.68 13.73 -5.08
C GLY A 133 -6.06 13.15 -5.38
N LEU A 134 -6.95 13.94 -5.98
CA LEU A 134 -8.33 13.53 -6.30
C LEU A 134 -8.40 12.62 -7.52
N TYR A 135 -7.75 12.96 -8.63
CA TYR A 135 -7.95 12.25 -9.89
C TYR A 135 -6.95 11.13 -10.14
N GLU A 136 -5.73 11.22 -9.62
CA GLU A 136 -4.73 10.15 -9.80
C GLU A 136 -4.67 9.23 -8.59
N VAL A 137 -4.59 9.77 -7.37
CA VAL A 137 -4.24 8.95 -6.20
C VAL A 137 -5.46 8.34 -5.51
N SER A 138 -6.57 9.06 -5.42
CA SER A 138 -7.80 8.55 -4.80
C SER A 138 -8.34 7.23 -5.41
N PRO A 139 -8.37 7.02 -6.75
CA PRO A 139 -8.84 5.74 -7.29
C PRO A 139 -7.92 4.57 -6.92
N LEU A 140 -6.63 4.83 -6.75
CA LEU A 140 -5.66 3.82 -6.33
C LEU A 140 -5.85 3.43 -4.88
N ILE A 141 -6.07 4.42 -3.98
CA ILE A 141 -6.39 4.15 -2.58
C ILE A 141 -7.64 3.29 -2.47
N ASN A 142 -8.69 3.63 -3.23
CA ASN A 142 -9.94 2.86 -3.20
C ASN A 142 -9.72 1.42 -3.68
N ARG A 143 -8.94 1.23 -4.75
CA ARG A 143 -8.55 -0.11 -5.22
C ARG A 143 -7.83 -0.91 -4.14
N VAL A 144 -6.79 -0.33 -3.54
CA VAL A 144 -6.02 -0.99 -2.46
C VAL A 144 -6.91 -1.28 -1.25
N LYS A 145 -7.80 -0.36 -0.90
CA LYS A 145 -8.78 -0.53 0.19
C LYS A 145 -9.73 -1.70 -0.07
N TYR A 146 -10.26 -1.84 -1.29
CA TYR A 146 -11.13 -2.98 -1.63
C TYR A 146 -10.39 -4.30 -1.61
N SER A 147 -9.16 -4.36 -2.11
CA SER A 147 -8.33 -5.56 -2.00
C SER A 147 -8.01 -5.91 -0.54
N LEU A 148 -7.69 -4.92 0.29
CA LEU A 148 -7.49 -5.13 1.72
C LEU A 148 -8.75 -5.72 2.39
N LEU A 149 -9.92 -5.14 2.12
CA LEU A 149 -11.18 -5.63 2.66
C LEU A 149 -11.46 -7.07 2.21
N PHE A 150 -11.24 -7.37 0.93
CA PHE A 150 -11.37 -8.73 0.39
C PHE A 150 -10.52 -9.74 1.17
N PHE A 151 -9.22 -9.47 1.36
CA PHE A 151 -8.33 -10.39 2.08
C PHE A 151 -8.63 -10.49 3.58
N ILE A 152 -9.13 -9.42 4.21
CA ILE A 152 -9.61 -9.48 5.59
C ILE A 152 -10.85 -10.38 5.67
N THR A 153 -11.80 -10.21 4.75
CA THR A 153 -13.01 -11.04 4.73
C THR A 153 -12.71 -12.51 4.44
N SER A 154 -11.79 -12.81 3.52
CA SER A 154 -11.38 -14.19 3.24
C SER A 154 -10.70 -14.83 4.45
N PHE A 155 -9.80 -14.10 5.11
CA PHE A 155 -9.15 -14.54 6.34
C PHE A 155 -10.17 -14.89 7.44
N LEU A 156 -11.17 -14.03 7.66
CA LEU A 156 -12.21 -14.28 8.66
C LEU A 156 -13.06 -15.50 8.31
N VAL A 157 -13.47 -15.64 7.04
CA VAL A 157 -14.25 -16.79 6.57
C VAL A 157 -13.47 -18.10 6.71
N GLU A 158 -12.19 -18.11 6.35
CA GLU A 158 -11.30 -19.28 6.49
C GLU A 158 -11.06 -19.64 7.97
N SER A 159 -10.86 -18.64 8.83
CA SER A 159 -10.72 -18.90 10.26
C SER A 159 -11.99 -19.52 10.87
N PHE A 160 -13.16 -19.09 10.41
CA PHE A 160 -14.44 -19.65 10.84
C PHE A 160 -14.66 -21.07 10.29
N SER A 161 -14.29 -21.34 9.05
CA SER A 161 -14.41 -22.68 8.47
C SER A 161 -13.50 -23.70 9.16
N ILE A 162 -12.27 -23.31 9.51
CA ILE A 162 -11.34 -24.13 10.29
C ILE A 162 -11.86 -24.40 11.71
N TYR A 163 -12.57 -23.44 12.32
CA TYR A 163 -13.18 -23.64 13.64
C TYR A 163 -14.34 -24.65 13.61
N LEU A 164 -15.11 -24.68 12.51
CA LEU A 164 -16.27 -25.55 12.35
C LEU A 164 -15.89 -27.00 12.01
N LEU A 165 -14.79 -27.19 11.27
CA LEU A 165 -14.27 -28.50 10.84
C LEU A 165 -13.47 -29.18 11.95
#